data_AF-A0A1L7GPX5-F1
#
_entry.id   AF-A0A1L7GPX5-F1
#
_cell.length_a   1.000
_cell.length_b   1.000
_cell.length_c   1.000
_cell.angle_alpha   90.00
_cell.angle_beta   90.00
_cell.angle_gamma   90.00
#
_symmetry.space_group_name_H-M   'P 1'
#
loop_
_entity.id
_entity.type
_entity.pdbx_description
1 polymer ?
#
loop_
_entity_poly.entity_id
_entity_poly.type
_entity_poly.pdbx_seq_one_letter_code
_entity_poly.pdbx_strand_id
1 'polypeptide(L)'
;MARRPKTKTKRPSFGIPREIILLTGHDVWPYTFIADNAGGGCGKVPMPASAALEDVQTAIFTQLADHTRILHGVEIDVEWSSLTPDSWVGHIRCVTTEEPAPPGAAPEVG
;
A
#
# COMPACT_ATOMS: atom_id res chain seq x y z
N MET A 1 -8.45 39.41 -10.08
CA MET A 1 -8.08 38.62 -8.89
C MET A 1 -7.11 37.53 -9.31
N ALA A 2 -5.97 37.43 -8.64
CA ALA A 2 -4.84 36.59 -9.04
C ALA A 2 -5.23 35.10 -9.09
N ARG A 3 -4.91 34.43 -10.20
CA ARG A 3 -4.95 32.95 -10.30
C ARG A 3 -3.91 32.40 -9.32
N ARG A 4 -4.35 31.68 -8.28
CA ARG A 4 -3.45 30.98 -7.35
C ARG A 4 -2.55 30.03 -8.16
N PRO A 5 -1.21 30.11 -8.06
CA PRO A 5 -0.36 29.11 -8.66
C PRO A 5 -0.64 27.77 -7.98
N LYS A 6 -0.95 26.74 -8.79
CA LYS A 6 -1.06 25.35 -8.33
C LYS A 6 0.22 25.01 -7.59
N THR A 7 0.13 24.88 -6.26
CA THR A 7 1.21 24.39 -5.42
C THR A 7 1.67 23.08 -6.04
N LYS A 8 2.88 23.10 -6.59
CA LYS A 8 3.61 21.93 -7.07
C LYS A 8 3.62 20.98 -5.88
N THR A 9 2.72 19.98 -5.88
CA THR A 9 2.65 18.98 -4.82
C THR A 9 4.05 18.43 -4.70
N LYS A 10 4.71 18.74 -3.57
CA LYS A 10 5.98 18.11 -3.24
C LYS A 10 5.73 16.63 -3.47
N ARG A 11 6.51 16.01 -4.36
CA ARG A 11 6.50 14.54 -4.45
C ARG A 11 6.55 14.04 -3.01
N PRO A 12 5.61 13.16 -2.61
CA PRO A 12 5.62 12.64 -1.25
C PRO A 12 7.04 12.19 -0.94
N SER A 13 7.53 12.53 0.25
CA SER A 13 8.90 12.19 0.65
C SER A 13 9.14 10.67 0.67
N PHE A 14 8.06 9.89 0.69
CA PHE A 14 8.03 8.44 0.58
C PHE A 14 7.59 8.02 -0.82
N GLY A 15 8.18 6.94 -1.32
CA GLY A 15 7.74 6.30 -2.57
C GLY A 15 6.58 5.35 -2.34
N ILE A 16 6.11 4.73 -3.42
CA ILE A 16 5.08 3.70 -3.34
C ILE A 16 5.68 2.45 -2.69
N PRO A 17 5.05 1.86 -1.66
CA PRO A 17 5.54 0.66 -1.01
C PRO A 17 5.53 -0.53 -1.99
N ARG A 18 6.59 -1.33 -1.99
CA ARG A 18 6.79 -2.51 -2.86
C ARG A 18 6.87 -3.82 -2.08
N GLU A 19 7.37 -3.76 -0.86
CA GLU A 19 7.53 -4.93 -0.02
C GLU A 19 7.31 -4.55 1.43
N ILE A 20 6.75 -5.45 2.21
CA ILE A 20 6.63 -5.34 3.65
C ILE A 20 7.09 -6.62 4.32
N ILE A 21 7.87 -6.51 5.39
CA ILE A 21 8.26 -7.59 6.27
C ILE A 21 7.52 -7.38 7.58
N LEU A 22 6.67 -8.34 7.93
CA LEU A 22 6.00 -8.45 9.22
C LEU A 22 6.77 -9.42 10.10
N LEU A 23 6.99 -9.04 11.35
CA LEU A 23 7.72 -9.84 12.33
C LEU A 23 6.79 -10.19 13.48
N THR A 24 6.89 -11.42 13.98
CA THR A 24 6.28 -11.77 15.27
C THR A 24 6.98 -10.98 16.37
N GLY A 25 6.22 -10.33 17.24
CA GLY A 25 6.77 -9.69 18.43
C GLY A 25 6.04 -10.12 19.69
N HIS A 26 6.73 -9.98 20.83
CA HIS A 26 6.27 -10.52 22.11
C HIS A 26 5.14 -9.71 22.77
N ASP A 27 4.97 -8.46 22.36
CA ASP A 27 3.97 -7.51 22.89
C ASP A 27 3.21 -6.78 21.76
N VAL A 28 3.92 -6.48 20.67
CA VAL A 28 3.40 -5.82 19.47
C VAL A 28 3.89 -6.53 18.22
N TRP A 29 3.30 -6.21 17.06
CA TRP A 29 3.72 -6.74 15.76
C TRP A 29 4.55 -5.72 14.97
N PRO A 30 5.89 -5.76 15.03
CA PRO A 30 6.73 -4.86 14.25
C PRO A 30 6.66 -5.17 12.75
N TYR A 31 6.75 -4.13 11.94
CA TYR A 31 6.87 -4.27 10.49
C TYR A 31 7.90 -3.29 9.93
N THR A 32 8.48 -3.66 8.79
CA THR A 32 9.32 -2.79 7.97
C THR A 32 8.85 -2.88 6.53
N PHE A 33 8.69 -1.77 5.83
CA PHE A 33 8.36 -1.77 4.41
C PHE A 33 9.43 -1.08 3.60
N ILE A 34 9.56 -1.47 2.34
CA ILE A 34 10.48 -0.91 1.37
C ILE A 34 9.65 -0.19 0.31
N ALA A 35 9.97 1.07 0.06
CA ALA A 35 9.32 1.89 -0.96
C ALA A 35 10.26 2.21 -2.13
N ASP A 36 9.66 2.44 -3.30
CA ASP A 36 10.40 2.80 -4.51
C ASP A 36 11.15 4.13 -4.34
N ASN A 37 12.44 4.16 -4.67
CA ASN A 37 13.25 5.38 -4.85
C ASN A 37 13.36 6.33 -3.63
N ALA A 38 12.91 5.94 -2.43
CA ALA A 38 12.88 6.80 -1.24
C ALA A 38 13.35 6.13 0.07
N GLY A 39 13.73 4.85 0.04
CA GLY A 39 14.04 4.08 1.25
C GLY A 39 12.79 3.57 1.96
N GLY A 40 13.01 2.66 2.91
CA GLY A 40 11.95 2.00 3.68
C GLY A 40 11.55 2.73 4.95
N GLY A 41 10.47 2.25 5.60
CA GLY A 41 10.02 2.72 6.90
C GLY A 41 9.75 1.56 7.84
N CYS A 42 9.83 1.81 9.15
CA CYS A 42 9.48 0.85 10.19
C CYS A 42 8.29 1.33 11.02
N GLY A 43 7.54 0.39 11.58
CA GLY A 43 6.39 0.67 12.41
C GLY A 43 5.96 -0.55 13.21
N LYS A 44 4.78 -0.45 13.83
CA LYS A 44 4.16 -1.54 14.55
C LYS A 44 2.66 -1.54 14.31
N VAL A 45 2.06 -2.72 14.22
CA VAL A 45 0.61 -2.87 14.23
C VAL A 45 0.15 -2.81 15.69
N PRO A 46 -0.82 -1.95 16.05
CA PRO A 46 -1.34 -1.82 17.41
C PRO A 46 -2.27 -2.96 17.77
N MET A 47 -1.78 -4.19 17.63
CA MET A 47 -2.47 -5.44 17.95
C MET A 47 -1.66 -6.23 18.96
N PRO A 48 -2.31 -6.99 19.85
CA PRO A 48 -1.62 -7.84 20.80
C PRO A 48 -0.86 -8.96 20.09
N ALA A 49 0.21 -9.45 20.70
CA ALA A 49 0.98 -10.59 20.21
C ALA A 49 0.14 -11.87 19.98
N SER A 50 -1.00 -12.00 20.66
CA SER A 50 -1.95 -13.11 20.50
C SER A 50 -2.95 -12.94 19.35
N ALA A 51 -2.90 -11.83 18.61
CA ALA A 51 -3.77 -11.60 17.45
C ALA A 51 -3.49 -12.65 16.37
N ALA A 52 -4.53 -13.04 15.62
CA ALA A 52 -4.35 -13.93 14.50
C ALA A 52 -3.53 -13.23 13.40
N LEU A 53 -2.64 -13.97 12.76
CA LEU A 53 -1.77 -13.44 11.71
C LEU A 53 -2.57 -12.75 10.60
N GLU A 54 -3.70 -13.33 10.20
CA GLU A 54 -4.57 -12.78 9.14
C GLU A 54 -5.17 -11.42 9.52
N ASP A 55 -5.55 -11.22 10.79
CA ASP A 55 -6.02 -9.93 11.29
C ASP A 55 -4.91 -8.87 11.25
N VAL A 56 -3.69 -9.26 11.65
CA VAL A 56 -2.52 -8.37 11.65
C VAL A 56 -2.15 -7.97 10.22
N GLN A 57 -2.12 -8.95 9.31
CA GLN A 57 -1.88 -8.74 7.88
C GLN A 57 -2.94 -7.83 7.24
N THR A 58 -4.21 -8.01 7.60
CA THR A 58 -5.33 -7.15 7.12
C THR A 58 -5.21 -5.72 7.65
N ALA A 59 -4.88 -5.56 8.93
CA ALA A 59 -4.74 -4.25 9.55
C ALA A 59 -3.55 -3.46 9.01
N ILE A 60 -2.42 -4.12 8.74
CA ILE A 60 -1.28 -3.44 8.12
C ILE A 60 -1.53 -3.14 6.65
N PHE A 61 -2.20 -4.05 5.93
CA PHE A 61 -2.60 -3.81 4.55
C PHE A 61 -3.51 -2.59 4.44
N THR A 62 -4.53 -2.50 5.29
CA THR A 62 -5.48 -1.37 5.29
C THR A 62 -4.77 -0.04 5.54
N GLN A 63 -3.82 0.00 6.49
CA GLN A 63 -3.03 1.19 6.76
C GLN A 63 -2.13 1.58 5.59
N LEU A 64 -1.43 0.61 4.97
CA LEU A 64 -0.59 0.88 3.80
C LEU A 64 -1.42 1.32 2.59
N ALA A 65 -2.59 0.71 2.37
CA ALA A 65 -3.48 1.05 1.28
C ALA A 65 -4.02 2.47 1.43
N ASP A 66 -4.46 2.85 2.64
CA ASP A 66 -4.93 4.21 2.93
C ASP A 66 -3.81 5.25 2.73
N HIS A 67 -2.63 5.02 3.31
CA HIS A 67 -1.48 5.91 3.11
C HIS A 67 -1.08 6.04 1.65
N THR A 68 -1.04 4.94 0.93
CA THR A 68 -0.65 4.94 -0.49
C THR A 68 -1.70 5.66 -1.33
N ARG A 69 -2.99 5.47 -1.04
CA ARG A 69 -4.08 6.19 -1.69
C ARG A 69 -4.03 7.69 -1.39
N ILE A 70 -3.79 8.10 -0.15
CA ILE A 70 -3.73 9.51 0.26
C ILE A 70 -2.51 10.22 -0.34
N LEU A 71 -1.34 9.59 -0.32
CA LEU A 71 -0.08 10.20 -0.74
C LEU A 71 0.15 10.12 -2.25
N HIS A 72 -0.25 9.01 -2.87
CA HIS A 72 0.07 8.70 -4.27
C HIS A 72 -1.15 8.57 -5.17
N GLY A 73 -2.36 8.44 -4.60
CA GLY A 73 -3.58 8.24 -5.39
C GLY A 73 -3.65 6.88 -6.10
N VAL A 74 -2.89 5.89 -5.62
CA VAL A 74 -2.88 4.53 -6.19
C VAL A 74 -3.41 3.52 -5.18
N GLU A 75 -4.10 2.51 -5.68
CA GLU A 75 -4.53 1.35 -4.91
C GLU A 75 -3.44 0.29 -4.97
N ILE A 76 -3.35 -0.51 -3.90
CA ILE A 76 -2.36 -1.57 -3.79
C ILE A 76 -3.03 -2.86 -3.35
N ASP A 77 -2.40 -3.97 -3.73
CA ASP A 77 -2.69 -5.31 -3.26
C ASP A 77 -1.42 -5.91 -2.62
N VAL A 78 -1.59 -6.86 -1.71
CA VAL A 78 -0.47 -7.51 -1.02
C VAL A 78 -0.58 -9.03 -1.08
N GLU A 79 0.47 -9.65 -1.56
CA GLU A 79 0.62 -11.10 -1.59
C GLU A 79 1.58 -11.53 -0.49
N TRP A 80 1.05 -12.22 0.53
CA TRP A 80 1.84 -12.66 1.68
C TRP A 80 2.50 -14.03 1.45
N SER A 81 3.73 -14.16 1.92
CA SER A 81 4.51 -15.39 1.93
C SER A 81 5.27 -15.52 3.25
N SER A 82 5.47 -16.74 3.72
CA SER A 82 6.34 -16.99 4.89
C SER A 82 7.81 -16.78 4.49
N LEU A 83 8.53 -15.99 5.27
CA LEU A 83 9.96 -15.75 5.07
C LEU A 83 10.78 -16.61 6.04
N THR A 84 10.39 -16.61 7.31
CA THR A 84 10.94 -17.45 8.39
C THR A 84 9.79 -17.93 9.29
N PRO A 85 10.02 -18.82 10.28
CA PRO A 85 8.96 -19.23 11.21
C PRO A 85 8.29 -18.07 11.95
N ASP A 86 9.01 -16.97 12.13
CA ASP A 86 8.58 -15.80 12.90
C ASP A 86 8.47 -14.53 12.03
N SER A 87 8.44 -14.68 10.70
CA SER A 87 8.42 -13.53 9.79
C SER A 87 7.72 -13.84 8.47
N TRP A 88 7.00 -12.85 7.96
CA TRP A 88 6.26 -12.91 6.70
C TRP A 88 6.65 -11.73 5.82
N VAL A 89 6.78 -12.00 4.52
CA VAL A 89 6.99 -10.97 3.50
C VAL A 89 5.70 -10.79 2.72
N GLY A 90 5.28 -9.55 2.53
CA GLY A 90 4.17 -9.14 1.68
C GLY A 90 4.71 -8.41 0.47
N HIS A 91 4.51 -8.99 -0.72
CA HIS A 91 4.86 -8.33 -1.98
C HIS A 91 3.70 -7.44 -2.42
N ILE A 92 3.98 -6.16 -2.56
CA ILE A 92 2.97 -5.13 -2.83
C ILE A 92 2.95 -4.83 -4.33
N ARG A 93 1.76 -4.87 -4.91
CA ARG A 93 1.53 -4.55 -6.32
C ARG A 93 0.56 -3.39 -6.42
N CYS A 94 0.84 -2.44 -7.31
CA CYS A 94 -0.11 -1.38 -7.62
C CYS A 94 -1.24 -1.95 -8.46
N VAL A 95 -2.47 -1.79 -7.98
CA VAL A 95 -3.65 -2.04 -8.78
C VAL A 95 -3.90 -0.75 -9.55
N THR A 96 -3.51 -0.75 -10.83
CA THR A 96 -3.94 0.33 -11.70
C THR A 96 -5.43 0.11 -11.88
N THR A 97 -6.26 1.03 -11.38
CA THR A 97 -7.67 1.03 -11.75
C THR A 97 -7.69 1.23 -13.27
N GLU A 98 -7.87 0.15 -14.01
CA GLU A 98 -8.27 0.24 -15.40
C GLU A 98 -9.65 0.85 -15.36
N GLU A 99 -9.70 2.18 -15.51
CA GLU A 99 -10.95 2.90 -15.74
C GLU A 99 -11.69 2.14 -16.86
N PRO A 100 -12.91 1.62 -16.62
CA PRO A 100 -13.61 0.87 -17.65
C PRO A 100 -13.75 1.77 -18.87
N ALA A 101 -13.18 1.34 -19.99
CA ALA A 101 -13.25 2.07 -21.25
C ALA A 101 -14.70 2.49 -21.51
N PRO A 102 -14.96 3.76 -21.90
CA PRO A 102 -16.33 4.18 -22.19
C PRO A 102 -16.88 3.28 -23.31
N PRO A 103 -18.11 2.76 -23.20
CA PRO A 103 -18.71 1.95 -24.24
C PRO A 103 -18.98 2.85 -25.46
N GLY A 104 -18.01 2.93 -26.36
CA GLY A 104 -18.07 3.70 -27.58
C GLY A 104 -17.83 2.80 -28.78
N ALA A 105 -18.92 2.26 -29.35
CA ALA A 105 -19.13 2.07 -30.79
C ALA A 105 -20.40 1.23 -31.01
N ALA A 106 -21.55 1.88 -31.16
CA ALA A 106 -22.66 1.26 -31.89
C ALA A 106 -22.24 1.16 -33.38
N PRO A 107 -22.49 0.04 -34.07
CA PRO A 107 -22.15 -0.06 -35.48
C PRO A 107 -23.13 0.79 -36.29
N GLU A 108 -22.59 1.68 -37.10
CA GLU A 108 -23.29 2.28 -38.24
C GLU A 108 -23.64 1.14 -39.21
N VAL A 109 -24.92 0.88 -39.41
CA VAL A 109 -25.42 0.04 -40.51
C VAL A 109 -26.16 0.96 -41.47
N GLY A 110 -25.59 1.10 -42.66
CA GLY A 110 -26.27 1.63 -43.84
C GLY A 110 -27.08 0.55 -44.56
#